data_AF-A0A1Y3EYM1-F1
#
_entry.id   AF-A0A1Y3EYM1-F1
#
_cell.length_a   1.000
_cell.length_b   1.000
_cell.length_c   1.000
_cell.angle_alpha   90.00
_cell.angle_beta   90.00
_cell.angle_gamma   90.00
#
_symmetry.space_group_name_H-M   'P 1'
#
loop_
_entity.id
_entity.type
_entity.pdbx_description
1 polymer ?
#
loop_
_entity_poly.entity_id
_entity_poly.type
_entity_poly.pdbx_seq_one_letter_code
_entity_poly.pdbx_strand_id
1 'polypeptide(L)'
;MESSKALYPGDLLFWSLSTKFNNSNSTDESFLDAVIASGNAEEVVFHVSIIQNNSTVIHVSQKQGVTSDAIFNYCEQFLKNGRQLQLTTMTITGQNATTKMAALEWAVSKIGLPYNDIFNENCTNSKGQEAYYCCQFVRKAYENVLGYSIFEIQPLNFNDTTGKINPYWVDYFKQRDMPVPVDQYGSHPARLITSPNLQEIFSMYINDTSSVDQFLQKLADALEATNGTAANLRFSLTKSLILFCLLYFTFRHLF
;
A
#
# COMPACT_ATOMS: atom_id res chain seq x y z
N MET A 1 -23.31 15.49 1.41
CA MET A 1 -22.12 15.69 2.27
C MET A 1 -21.04 14.78 1.72
N GLU A 2 -20.00 15.32 1.09
CA GLU A 2 -18.77 14.56 0.88
C GLU A 2 -18.30 14.11 2.27
N SER A 3 -18.33 12.81 2.52
CA SER A 3 -17.64 12.25 3.68
C SER A 3 -16.20 12.73 3.60
N SER A 4 -15.74 13.53 4.57
CA SER A 4 -14.32 13.89 4.63
C SER A 4 -13.52 12.59 4.60
N LYS A 5 -12.64 12.44 3.60
CA LYS A 5 -11.90 11.20 3.42
C LYS A 5 -10.91 11.07 4.58
N ALA A 6 -11.22 10.17 5.52
CA ALA A 6 -10.43 9.98 6.73
C ALA A 6 -9.27 9.00 6.48
N LEU A 7 -8.11 9.32 7.06
CA LEU A 7 -6.88 8.55 6.94
C LEU A 7 -6.51 7.95 8.30
N TYR A 8 -6.20 6.66 8.32
CA TYR A 8 -5.83 5.92 9.52
C TYR A 8 -4.55 5.12 9.30
N PRO A 9 -3.79 4.80 10.37
CA PRO A 9 -2.82 3.70 10.30
C PRO A 9 -3.48 2.44 9.74
N GLY A 10 -2.80 1.77 8.80
CA GLY A 10 -3.34 0.66 8.02
C GLY A 10 -3.82 1.05 6.61
N ASP A 11 -4.04 2.33 6.35
CA ASP A 11 -4.25 2.84 4.98
C ASP A 11 -2.96 2.77 4.14
N LEU A 12 -3.05 3.03 2.85
CA LEU A 12 -2.01 2.68 1.89
C LEU A 12 -1.26 3.89 1.35
N LEU A 13 0.02 3.69 1.06
CA LEU A 13 0.85 4.61 0.32
C LEU A 13 1.38 3.91 -0.93
N PHE A 14 1.05 4.46 -2.09
CA PHE A 14 1.54 4.00 -3.39
C PHE A 14 2.71 4.84 -3.85
N TRP A 15 3.65 4.16 -4.53
CA TRP A 15 4.91 4.72 -5.00
C TRP A 15 4.98 4.57 -6.52
N SER A 16 5.09 5.71 -7.19
CA SER A 16 5.15 5.82 -8.64
C SER A 16 6.37 6.64 -9.06
N LEU A 17 6.85 6.45 -10.28
CA LEU A 17 7.81 7.38 -10.87
C LEU A 17 7.10 8.62 -11.43
N SER A 18 7.72 9.79 -11.38
CA SER A 18 7.09 11.03 -11.89
C SER A 18 7.03 11.10 -13.42
N THR A 19 7.83 10.31 -14.13
CA THR A 19 7.86 10.24 -15.59
C THR A 19 8.00 8.79 -16.02
N LYS A 20 7.36 8.44 -17.14
CA LYS A 20 7.73 7.23 -17.87
C LYS A 20 9.18 7.39 -18.27
N PHE A 21 10.05 6.47 -17.85
CA PHE A 21 11.42 6.42 -18.33
C PHE A 21 11.38 6.48 -19.87
N ASN A 22 11.94 7.55 -20.44
CA ASN A 22 12.36 7.50 -21.84
C ASN A 22 13.53 6.51 -21.86
N ASN A 23 13.27 5.29 -22.33
CA ASN A 23 14.27 4.26 -22.54
C ASN A 23 15.51 4.88 -23.21
N SER A 24 16.57 5.12 -22.42
CA SER A 24 17.91 5.09 -22.99
C SER A 24 18.20 3.62 -23.28
N ASN A 25 18.86 3.36 -24.40
CA ASN A 25 19.26 2.04 -24.87
C ASN A 25 20.31 1.39 -23.94
N SER A 26 20.02 1.24 -22.64
CA SER A 26 20.82 0.44 -21.73
C SER A 26 20.40 -1.01 -21.86
N THR A 27 21.37 -1.88 -22.11
CA THR A 27 21.17 -3.33 -22.24
C THR A 27 20.81 -4.03 -20.92
N ASP A 28 20.90 -3.31 -19.79
CA ASP A 28 20.75 -3.86 -18.45
C ASP A 28 19.49 -3.31 -17.79
N GLU A 29 18.34 -3.88 -18.15
CA GLU A 29 17.06 -3.57 -17.52
C GLU A 29 17.09 -3.93 -16.02
N SER A 30 16.65 -3.02 -15.15
CA SER A 30 16.60 -3.30 -13.70
C SER A 30 15.29 -3.98 -13.32
N PHE A 31 15.24 -4.61 -12.13
CA PHE A 31 13.99 -5.17 -11.59
C PHE A 31 12.85 -4.15 -11.60
N LEU A 32 13.15 -2.90 -11.23
CA LEU A 32 12.14 -1.85 -11.19
C LEU A 32 11.55 -1.59 -12.58
N ASP A 33 12.40 -1.54 -13.59
CA ASP A 33 12.00 -1.29 -14.97
C ASP A 33 11.10 -2.43 -15.48
N ALA A 34 11.49 -3.68 -15.19
CA ALA A 34 10.70 -4.86 -15.55
C ALA A 34 9.34 -4.92 -14.83
N VAL A 35 9.27 -4.50 -13.55
CA VAL A 35 7.99 -4.36 -12.82
C VAL A 35 7.12 -3.29 -13.47
N ILE A 36 7.67 -2.12 -13.80
CA ILE A 36 6.91 -1.05 -14.44
C ILE A 36 6.40 -1.51 -15.82
N ALA A 37 7.23 -2.17 -16.62
CA ALA A 37 6.85 -2.71 -17.92
C ALA A 37 5.73 -3.77 -17.82
N SER A 38 5.72 -4.52 -16.72
CA SER A 38 4.68 -5.52 -16.41
C SER A 38 3.37 -4.90 -15.93
N GLY A 39 3.40 -3.63 -15.54
CA GLY A 39 2.24 -2.82 -15.20
C GLY A 39 1.42 -2.39 -16.42
N ASN A 40 0.31 -1.72 -16.16
CA ASN A 40 -0.51 -1.15 -17.23
C ASN A 40 0.19 0.11 -17.74
N ALA A 41 0.26 0.29 -19.07
CA ALA A 41 1.08 1.35 -19.68
C ALA A 41 0.74 2.78 -19.24
N GLU A 42 -0.40 3.05 -18.58
CA GLU A 42 -0.79 4.40 -18.13
C GLU A 42 -0.21 4.79 -16.76
N GLU A 43 0.05 3.83 -15.87
CA GLU A 43 0.44 4.08 -14.49
C GLU A 43 1.79 3.44 -14.15
N VAL A 44 2.79 4.27 -13.81
CA VAL A 44 4.15 3.83 -13.44
C VAL A 44 4.26 3.49 -11.95
N VAL A 45 3.21 2.88 -11.40
CA VAL A 45 3.11 2.50 -9.99
C VAL A 45 3.84 1.18 -9.80
N PHE A 46 4.93 1.21 -9.04
CA PHE A 46 5.83 0.07 -8.91
C PHE A 46 5.83 -0.56 -7.51
N HIS A 47 5.28 0.13 -6.52
CA HIS A 47 5.31 -0.35 -5.14
C HIS A 47 4.15 0.20 -4.31
N VAL A 48 3.80 -0.53 -3.25
CA VAL A 48 2.75 -0.16 -2.29
C VAL A 48 3.20 -0.54 -0.89
N SER A 49 2.79 0.26 0.09
CA SER A 49 3.11 0.09 1.50
C SER A 49 1.91 0.39 2.39
N ILE A 50 1.90 -0.17 3.60
CA ILE A 50 0.91 0.11 4.65
C ILE A 50 1.45 1.24 5.53
N ILE A 51 0.67 2.30 5.72
CA ILE A 51 1.02 3.45 6.56
C ILE A 51 0.96 3.02 8.02
N GLN A 52 2.09 3.11 8.73
CA GLN A 52 2.16 2.84 10.17
C GLN A 52 1.89 4.10 10.98
N ASN A 53 2.51 5.22 10.58
CA ASN A 53 2.36 6.53 11.18
C ASN A 53 2.75 7.61 10.16
N ASN A 54 2.89 8.86 10.60
CA ASN A 54 3.20 10.01 9.74
C ASN A 54 4.60 10.01 9.10
N SER A 55 5.48 9.09 9.47
CA SER A 55 6.87 9.03 8.99
C SER A 55 7.34 7.64 8.58
N THR A 56 6.57 6.60 8.89
CA THR A 56 6.97 5.19 8.76
C THR A 56 5.91 4.37 8.03
N VAL A 57 6.37 3.44 7.20
CA VAL A 57 5.54 2.47 6.51
C VAL A 57 6.03 1.04 6.74
N ILE A 58 5.10 0.08 6.73
CA ILE A 58 5.42 -1.34 6.61
C ILE A 58 5.28 -1.75 5.14
N HIS A 59 6.27 -2.41 4.58
CA HIS A 59 6.25 -2.87 3.20
C HIS A 59 7.17 -4.06 2.99
N VAL A 60 7.16 -4.60 1.77
CA VAL A 60 8.03 -5.72 1.40
C VAL A 60 9.03 -5.28 0.36
N SER A 61 10.31 -5.21 0.72
CA SER A 61 11.40 -4.90 -0.19
C SER A 61 12.08 -6.18 -0.67
N GLN A 62 12.66 -6.18 -1.86
CA GLN A 62 13.40 -7.34 -2.37
C GLN A 62 14.59 -7.73 -1.48
N LYS A 63 15.24 -6.74 -0.88
CA LYS A 63 16.48 -6.94 -0.12
C LYS A 63 16.23 -7.39 1.31
N GLN A 64 15.22 -6.83 1.97
CA GLN A 64 14.96 -7.08 3.39
C GLN A 64 13.73 -7.94 3.64
N GLY A 65 12.91 -8.21 2.61
CA GLY A 65 11.61 -8.81 2.81
C GLY A 65 10.66 -7.82 3.50
N VAL A 66 9.83 -8.31 4.42
CA VAL A 66 8.91 -7.47 5.20
C VAL A 66 9.71 -6.60 6.17
N THR A 67 9.63 -5.27 6.00
CA THR A 67 10.38 -4.29 6.79
C THR A 67 9.52 -3.09 7.17
N SER A 68 10.00 -2.35 8.17
CA SER A 68 9.46 -1.06 8.63
C SER A 68 10.47 0.02 8.32
N ASP A 69 10.17 0.88 7.34
CA ASP A 69 11.11 1.88 6.86
C ASP A 69 10.55 3.30 7.02
N ALA A 70 11.44 4.24 7.32
CA ALA A 70 11.11 5.65 7.27
C ALA A 70 10.85 6.07 5.81
N ILE A 71 9.70 6.72 5.57
CA ILE A 71 9.31 7.25 4.26
C ILE A 71 10.42 8.14 3.70
N PHE A 72 11.01 8.98 4.55
CA PHE A 72 12.11 9.87 4.18
C PHE A 72 13.31 9.12 3.60
N ASN A 73 13.78 8.07 4.30
CA ASN A 73 14.94 7.30 3.86
C ASN A 73 14.66 6.56 2.55
N TYR A 74 13.41 6.13 2.34
CA TYR A 74 13.03 5.48 1.09
C TYR A 74 12.98 6.49 -0.07
N CYS A 75 12.36 7.66 0.11
CA CYS A 75 12.39 8.74 -0.88
C CYS A 75 13.81 9.19 -1.23
N GLU A 76 14.66 9.40 -0.22
CA GLU A 76 16.06 9.83 -0.42
C GLU A 76 16.84 8.85 -1.29
N GLN A 77 16.60 7.54 -1.17
CA GLN A 77 17.27 6.54 -2.01
C GLN A 77 16.91 6.71 -3.49
N PHE A 78 15.66 7.04 -3.82
CA PHE A 78 15.27 7.29 -5.21
C PHE A 78 15.83 8.62 -5.72
N LEU A 79 15.75 9.68 -4.92
CA LEU A 79 16.28 11.00 -5.28
C LEU A 79 17.80 10.96 -5.54
N LYS A 80 18.57 10.25 -4.69
CA LYS A 80 20.02 10.04 -4.88
C LYS A 80 20.37 9.31 -6.17
N ASN A 81 19.45 8.48 -6.68
CA ASN A 81 19.58 7.79 -7.96
C ASN A 81 18.99 8.59 -9.14
N GLY A 82 18.70 9.89 -8.96
CA GLY A 82 18.13 10.75 -9.99
C GLY A 82 16.68 10.41 -10.35
N ARG A 83 15.96 9.68 -9.49
CA ARG A 83 14.58 9.27 -9.72
C ARG A 83 13.63 10.13 -8.90
N GLN A 84 12.76 10.86 -9.60
CA GLN A 84 11.65 11.60 -9.00
C GLN A 84 10.45 10.68 -8.81
N LEU A 85 9.71 10.87 -7.72
CA LEU A 85 8.59 10.03 -7.35
C LEU A 85 7.28 10.82 -7.39
N GLN A 86 6.17 10.08 -7.51
CA GLN A 86 4.86 10.52 -7.06
C GLN A 86 4.40 9.57 -5.95
N LEU A 87 4.02 10.14 -4.83
CA LEU A 87 3.43 9.42 -3.70
C LEU A 87 1.93 9.65 -3.67
N THR A 88 1.16 8.57 -3.60
CA THR A 88 -0.31 8.64 -3.55
C THR A 88 -0.84 7.95 -2.30
N THR A 89 -1.45 8.75 -1.42
CA THR A 89 -2.05 8.30 -0.16
C THR A 89 -3.50 7.88 -0.41
N MET A 90 -3.81 6.63 -0.14
CA MET A 90 -5.11 6.00 -0.42
C MET A 90 -5.74 5.47 0.88
N THR A 91 -7.03 5.73 1.07
CA THR A 91 -7.81 5.10 2.14
C THR A 91 -8.53 3.87 1.61
N ILE A 92 -8.61 2.81 2.42
CA ILE A 92 -9.40 1.62 2.08
C ILE A 92 -10.85 1.87 2.44
N THR A 93 -11.72 1.87 1.43
CA THR A 93 -13.14 2.19 1.57
C THR A 93 -13.89 1.01 2.20
N GLY A 94 -14.99 1.32 2.91
CA GLY A 94 -15.80 0.32 3.60
C GLY A 94 -15.14 -0.30 4.84
N GLN A 95 -13.90 0.06 5.18
CA GLN A 95 -13.19 -0.44 6.36
C GLN A 95 -13.04 0.63 7.44
N ASN A 96 -13.34 0.28 8.68
CA ASN A 96 -13.22 1.18 9.82
C ASN A 96 -11.78 1.19 10.39
N ALA A 97 -11.51 2.14 11.29
CA ALA A 97 -10.20 2.29 11.93
C ALA A 97 -9.70 1.02 12.62
N THR A 98 -10.58 0.26 13.27
CA THR A 98 -10.23 -0.98 13.98
C THR A 98 -9.73 -2.04 13.01
N THR A 99 -10.42 -2.26 11.88
CA THR A 99 -9.97 -3.21 10.85
C THR A 99 -8.62 -2.81 10.27
N LYS A 100 -8.45 -1.52 9.95
CA LYS A 100 -7.19 -1.00 9.38
C LYS A 100 -6.03 -1.18 10.36
N MET A 101 -6.26 -0.89 11.64
CA MET A 101 -5.29 -1.10 12.70
C MET A 101 -4.93 -2.58 12.86
N ALA A 102 -5.92 -3.48 12.87
CA ALA A 102 -5.65 -4.92 12.95
C ALA A 102 -4.84 -5.43 11.75
N ALA A 103 -5.09 -4.93 10.54
CA ALA A 103 -4.31 -5.29 9.35
C ALA A 103 -2.85 -4.80 9.45
N LEU A 104 -2.66 -3.60 10.01
CA LEU A 104 -1.33 -3.07 10.31
C LEU A 104 -0.63 -3.88 11.43
N GLU A 105 -1.32 -4.28 12.50
CA GLU A 105 -0.74 -5.13 13.54
C GLU A 105 -0.30 -6.49 12.98
N TRP A 106 -1.13 -7.10 12.13
CA TRP A 106 -0.74 -8.30 11.39
C TRP A 106 0.52 -8.03 10.54
N ALA A 107 0.57 -6.92 9.82
CA ALA A 107 1.72 -6.58 9.00
C ALA A 107 3.01 -6.40 9.83
N VAL A 108 2.91 -5.77 11.00
CA VAL A 108 4.01 -5.64 11.96
C VAL A 108 4.48 -7.01 12.45
N SER A 109 3.58 -7.95 12.70
CA SER A 109 3.93 -9.31 13.13
C SER A 109 4.72 -10.11 12.09
N LYS A 110 4.72 -9.67 10.82
CA LYS A 110 5.38 -10.32 9.69
C LYS A 110 6.76 -9.74 9.38
N ILE A 111 7.19 -8.69 10.08
CA ILE A 111 8.51 -8.08 9.89
C ILE A 111 9.62 -9.14 10.03
N GLY A 112 10.56 -9.14 9.09
CA GLY A 112 11.66 -10.10 9.03
C GLY A 112 11.41 -11.31 8.12
N LEU A 113 10.17 -11.52 7.65
CA LEU A 113 9.91 -12.55 6.64
C LEU A 113 10.51 -12.17 5.28
N PRO A 114 11.02 -13.13 4.50
CA PRO A 114 11.70 -12.87 3.24
C PRO A 114 10.78 -12.36 2.11
N TYR A 115 11.42 -11.87 1.05
CA TYR A 115 10.76 -11.53 -0.20
C TYR A 115 10.31 -12.79 -0.95
N ASN A 116 9.09 -12.77 -1.49
CA ASN A 116 8.55 -13.78 -2.39
C ASN A 116 9.10 -13.53 -3.79
N ASP A 117 10.27 -14.10 -4.04
CA ASP A 117 11.05 -13.96 -5.28
C ASP A 117 10.54 -14.80 -6.45
N ILE A 118 9.42 -15.51 -6.27
CA ILE A 118 8.77 -16.30 -7.33
C ILE A 118 7.32 -15.89 -7.53
N PHE A 119 6.87 -14.83 -6.85
CA PHE A 119 5.52 -14.26 -6.91
C PHE A 119 4.40 -15.27 -6.67
N ASN A 120 4.67 -16.32 -5.90
CA ASN A 120 3.72 -17.41 -5.68
C ASN A 120 2.53 -16.98 -4.81
N GLU A 121 1.28 -17.28 -5.20
CA GLU A 121 0.09 -16.85 -4.45
C GLU A 121 -0.04 -17.50 -3.05
N ASN A 122 0.59 -18.64 -2.81
CA ASN A 122 0.60 -19.30 -1.50
C ASN A 122 1.59 -18.67 -0.50
N CYS A 123 2.15 -17.51 -0.84
CA CYS A 123 3.05 -16.74 0.02
C CYS A 123 4.32 -17.52 0.40
N THR A 124 4.96 -18.15 -0.60
CA THR A 124 6.23 -18.86 -0.42
C THR A 124 7.28 -18.40 -1.42
N ASN A 125 8.54 -18.26 -0.98
CA ASN A 125 9.67 -17.96 -1.88
C ASN A 125 10.25 -19.24 -2.54
N SER A 126 11.26 -19.07 -3.38
CA SER A 126 11.99 -20.17 -4.07
C SER A 126 12.63 -21.20 -3.12
N LYS A 127 12.76 -20.87 -1.83
CA LYS A 127 13.30 -21.75 -0.77
C LYS A 127 12.21 -22.43 0.06
N GLY A 128 10.94 -22.25 -0.29
CA GLY A 128 9.80 -22.81 0.46
C GLY A 128 9.54 -22.14 1.80
N GLN A 129 10.07 -20.93 2.03
CA GLN A 129 9.83 -20.15 3.23
C GLN A 129 8.62 -19.25 3.05
N GLU A 130 7.85 -19.01 4.11
CA GLU A 130 6.79 -17.98 4.10
C GLU A 130 7.39 -16.64 3.67
N ALA A 131 6.81 -16.03 2.63
CA ALA A 131 7.36 -14.86 1.98
C ALA A 131 6.28 -14.07 1.27
N TYR A 132 6.51 -12.77 1.09
CA TYR A 132 5.55 -11.88 0.43
C TYR A 132 6.22 -10.97 -0.60
N TYR A 133 5.44 -10.44 -1.53
CA TYR A 133 5.79 -9.25 -2.32
C TYR A 133 4.77 -8.14 -2.02
N CYS A 134 5.08 -6.89 -2.40
CA CYS A 134 4.44 -5.69 -1.85
C CYS A 134 2.91 -5.67 -1.89
N CYS A 135 2.28 -5.86 -3.06
CA CYS A 135 0.83 -5.81 -3.19
C CYS A 135 0.13 -7.09 -2.70
N GLN A 136 0.77 -8.26 -2.79
CA GLN A 136 0.28 -9.48 -2.15
C GLN A 136 0.25 -9.33 -0.63
N PHE A 137 1.23 -8.66 -0.04
CA PHE A 137 1.30 -8.44 1.40
C PHE A 137 0.12 -7.60 1.90
N VAL A 138 -0.20 -6.50 1.20
CA VAL A 138 -1.39 -5.67 1.49
C VAL A 138 -2.67 -6.50 1.40
N ARG A 139 -2.82 -7.30 0.34
CA ARG A 139 -3.94 -8.22 0.16
C ARG A 139 -4.10 -9.16 1.34
N LYS A 140 -3.02 -9.86 1.71
CA LYS A 140 -3.02 -10.88 2.76
C LYS A 140 -3.24 -10.27 4.15
N ALA A 141 -2.78 -9.04 4.39
CA ALA A 141 -3.04 -8.32 5.63
C ALA A 141 -4.54 -8.11 5.87
N TYR A 142 -5.26 -7.63 4.85
CA TYR A 142 -6.69 -7.40 4.96
C TYR A 142 -7.52 -8.69 4.88
N GLU A 143 -7.10 -9.65 4.03
CA GLU A 143 -7.73 -10.98 3.96
C GLU A 143 -7.65 -11.71 5.31
N ASN A 144 -6.53 -11.60 6.03
CA ASN A 144 -6.36 -12.22 7.35
C ASN A 144 -7.35 -11.69 8.38
N VAL A 145 -7.57 -10.37 8.41
CA VAL A 145 -8.45 -9.72 9.39
C VAL A 145 -9.92 -9.91 9.04
N LEU A 146 -10.26 -9.87 7.76
CA LEU A 146 -11.65 -9.93 7.29
C LEU A 146 -12.16 -11.37 7.08
N GLY A 147 -11.25 -12.32 6.86
CA GLY A 147 -11.59 -13.70 6.49
C GLY A 147 -12.03 -13.87 5.02
N TYR A 148 -11.96 -12.80 4.21
CA TYR A 148 -12.25 -12.83 2.78
C TYR A 148 -11.41 -11.78 2.04
N SER A 149 -11.18 -11.99 0.74
CA SER A 149 -10.41 -11.07 -0.10
C SER A 149 -11.24 -9.84 -0.47
N ILE A 150 -10.71 -8.65 -0.20
CA ILE A 150 -11.30 -7.37 -0.64
C ILE A 150 -10.62 -6.79 -1.88
N PHE A 151 -9.45 -7.28 -2.24
CA PHE A 151 -8.79 -6.88 -3.49
C PHE A 151 -8.83 -8.05 -4.47
N GLU A 152 -8.84 -7.75 -5.75
CA GLU A 152 -8.91 -8.76 -6.80
C GLU A 152 -7.61 -9.55 -6.92
N ILE A 153 -7.74 -10.83 -7.26
CA ILE A 153 -6.65 -11.70 -7.72
C ILE A 153 -6.71 -11.72 -9.24
N GLN A 154 -5.58 -11.57 -9.90
CA GLN A 154 -5.51 -11.50 -11.35
C GLN A 154 -4.30 -12.25 -11.89
N PRO A 155 -4.31 -12.64 -13.18
CA PRO A 155 -3.14 -13.22 -13.82
C PRO A 155 -1.94 -12.28 -13.69
N LEU A 156 -0.81 -12.85 -13.26
CA LEU A 156 0.47 -12.18 -13.28
C LEU A 156 0.84 -11.85 -14.72
N ASN A 157 1.36 -10.65 -14.92
CA ASN A 157 1.90 -10.21 -16.19
C ASN A 157 3.40 -10.09 -16.05
N PHE A 158 4.13 -10.68 -16.99
CA PHE A 158 5.59 -10.59 -17.09
C PHE A 158 5.98 -10.11 -18.50
N ASN A 159 5.04 -9.48 -19.21
CA ASN A 159 5.28 -8.97 -20.54
C ASN A 159 5.93 -7.57 -20.48
N ASP A 160 6.69 -7.26 -21.50
CA ASP A 160 7.13 -5.92 -21.82
C ASP A 160 5.98 -5.07 -22.41
N THR A 161 6.29 -3.83 -22.76
CA THR A 161 5.32 -2.89 -23.36
C THR A 161 4.85 -3.30 -24.76
N THR A 162 5.49 -4.28 -25.41
CA THR A 162 5.08 -4.85 -26.70
C THR A 162 4.13 -6.04 -26.53
N GLY A 163 3.92 -6.50 -25.30
CA GLY A 163 3.08 -7.65 -24.98
C GLY A 163 3.79 -9.01 -25.08
N LYS A 164 5.13 -9.03 -25.21
CA LYS A 164 5.94 -10.26 -25.18
C LYS A 164 6.57 -10.44 -23.81
N ILE A 165 6.88 -11.68 -23.40
CA ILE A 165 7.59 -11.92 -22.14
C ILE A 165 8.88 -11.12 -22.12
N ASN A 166 9.05 -10.30 -21.08
CA ASN A 166 10.23 -9.47 -20.91
C ASN A 166 11.47 -10.36 -20.67
N PRO A 167 12.57 -10.17 -21.44
CA PRO A 167 13.81 -10.92 -21.26
C PRO A 167 14.37 -10.89 -19.84
N TYR A 168 14.21 -9.78 -19.12
CA TYR A 168 14.60 -9.67 -17.72
C TYR A 168 13.99 -10.79 -16.87
N TRP A 169 12.68 -11.05 -17.03
CA TRP A 169 12.00 -12.08 -16.27
C TRP A 169 12.45 -13.48 -16.67
N VAL A 170 12.77 -13.71 -17.95
CA VAL A 170 13.32 -14.99 -18.41
C VAL A 170 14.62 -15.30 -17.66
N ASP A 171 15.55 -14.36 -17.62
CA ASP A 171 16.83 -14.55 -16.91
C ASP A 171 16.64 -14.61 -15.39
N TYR A 172 15.74 -13.80 -14.85
CA TYR A 172 15.40 -13.79 -13.41
C TYR A 172 14.90 -15.16 -12.92
N PHE A 173 13.98 -15.79 -13.65
CA PHE A 173 13.43 -17.09 -13.28
C PHE A 173 14.38 -18.24 -13.61
N LYS A 174 15.18 -18.11 -14.68
CA LYS A 174 16.23 -19.09 -15.00
C LYS A 174 17.26 -19.22 -13.87
N GLN A 175 17.66 -18.12 -13.22
CA GLN A 175 18.56 -18.17 -12.05
C GLN A 175 17.97 -18.90 -10.83
N ARG A 176 16.67 -19.19 -10.86
CA ARG A 176 15.93 -19.90 -9.81
C ARG A 176 15.53 -21.32 -10.23
N ASP A 177 16.01 -21.79 -11.37
CA ASP A 177 15.64 -23.08 -11.97
C ASP A 177 14.11 -23.23 -12.15
N MET A 178 13.43 -22.11 -12.47
CA MET A 178 11.98 -22.05 -12.65
C MET A 178 11.60 -21.45 -14.01
N PRO A 179 10.47 -21.86 -14.61
CA PRO A 179 9.89 -21.10 -15.70
C PRO A 179 9.27 -19.80 -15.19
N VAL A 180 9.11 -18.82 -16.08
CA VAL A 180 8.30 -17.63 -15.79
C VAL A 180 6.86 -18.11 -15.50
N PRO A 181 6.22 -17.70 -14.39
CA PRO A 181 4.91 -18.18 -13.97
C PRO A 181 3.78 -17.47 -14.74
N VAL A 182 3.80 -17.63 -16.06
CA VAL A 182 2.76 -17.12 -16.97
C VAL A 182 1.41 -17.73 -16.57
N ASP A 183 0.35 -16.93 -16.61
CA ASP A 183 -1.03 -17.29 -16.25
C ASP A 183 -1.25 -17.72 -14.79
N GLN A 184 -0.23 -17.67 -13.93
CA GLN A 184 -0.44 -17.84 -12.50
C GLN A 184 -1.13 -16.61 -11.91
N TYR A 185 -1.90 -16.85 -10.86
CA TYR A 185 -2.63 -15.81 -10.15
C TYR A 185 -1.73 -15.04 -9.18
N GLY A 186 -1.98 -13.75 -9.05
CA GLY A 186 -1.30 -12.88 -8.11
C GLY A 186 -1.87 -11.46 -8.14
N SER A 187 -0.99 -10.48 -7.97
CA SER A 187 -1.36 -9.05 -7.92
C SER A 187 -0.23 -8.17 -8.44
N HIS A 188 -0.57 -6.93 -8.81
CA HIS A 188 0.40 -5.93 -9.27
C HIS A 188 0.02 -4.57 -8.69
N PRO A 189 0.97 -3.73 -8.23
CA PRO A 189 0.65 -2.44 -7.61
C PRO A 189 -0.13 -1.49 -8.55
N ALA A 190 0.26 -1.40 -9.83
CA ALA A 190 -0.47 -0.63 -10.86
C ALA A 190 -1.92 -1.10 -11.15
N ARG A 191 -2.30 -2.28 -10.66
CA ARG A 191 -3.69 -2.76 -10.76
C ARG A 191 -4.40 -2.71 -9.41
N LEU A 192 -3.67 -2.82 -8.31
CA LEU A 192 -4.21 -2.66 -6.97
C LEU A 192 -4.71 -1.22 -6.75
N ILE A 193 -3.96 -0.22 -7.21
CA ILE A 193 -4.28 1.20 -7.03
C ILE A 193 -5.62 1.61 -7.68
N THR A 194 -6.05 0.91 -8.74
CA THR A 194 -7.33 1.14 -9.44
C THR A 194 -8.51 0.41 -8.79
N SER A 195 -8.28 -0.31 -7.68
CA SER A 195 -9.33 -1.04 -6.99
C SER A 195 -10.49 -0.13 -6.57
N PRO A 196 -11.75 -0.54 -6.76
CA PRO A 196 -12.91 0.23 -6.28
C PRO A 196 -12.98 0.33 -4.74
N ASN A 197 -12.18 -0.48 -4.03
CA ASN A 197 -12.06 -0.44 -2.59
C ASN A 197 -10.99 0.55 -2.09
N LEU A 198 -10.45 1.37 -2.99
CA LEU A 198 -9.52 2.44 -2.66
C LEU A 198 -10.09 3.80 -3.06
N GLN A 199 -9.74 4.81 -2.27
CA GLN A 199 -10.04 6.19 -2.58
C GLN A 199 -8.84 7.07 -2.26
N GLU A 200 -8.43 7.90 -3.22
CA GLU A 200 -7.32 8.84 -3.02
C GLU A 200 -7.69 9.90 -2.00
N ILE A 201 -6.83 10.10 -1.00
CA ILE A 201 -6.86 11.25 -0.10
C ILE A 201 -6.11 12.41 -0.76
N PHE A 202 -4.85 12.18 -1.11
CA PHE A 202 -4.00 13.14 -1.80
C PHE A 202 -2.82 12.44 -2.48
N SER A 203 -2.21 13.11 -3.44
CA SER A 203 -0.92 12.76 -4.03
C SER A 203 0.03 13.95 -4.05
N MET A 204 1.35 13.69 -4.08
CA MET A 204 2.40 14.70 -4.20
C MET A 204 3.58 14.18 -5.02
N TYR A 205 4.19 15.06 -5.80
CA TYR A 205 5.47 14.80 -6.44
C TYR A 205 6.61 15.06 -5.46
N ILE A 206 7.59 14.16 -5.46
CA ILE A 206 8.78 14.21 -4.64
C ILE A 206 9.99 14.41 -5.57
N ASN A 207 10.53 15.61 -5.54
CA ASN A 207 11.60 16.05 -6.44
C ASN A 207 12.91 16.39 -5.71
N ASP A 208 12.83 16.63 -4.40
CA ASP A 208 13.94 16.96 -3.52
C ASP A 208 13.57 16.65 -2.05
N THR A 209 14.51 16.81 -1.14
CA THR A 209 14.31 16.55 0.29
C THR A 209 13.21 17.45 0.90
N SER A 210 13.07 18.69 0.45
CA SER A 210 12.02 19.61 0.96
C SER A 210 10.62 19.12 0.62
N SER A 211 10.43 18.58 -0.59
CA SER A 211 9.15 17.97 -0.99
C SER A 211 8.82 16.71 -0.18
N VAL A 212 9.82 15.99 0.33
CA VAL A 212 9.62 14.89 1.28
C VAL A 212 9.07 15.43 2.59
N ASP A 213 9.69 16.46 3.18
CA ASP A 213 9.24 17.06 4.44
C ASP A 213 7.81 17.60 4.34
N GLN A 214 7.47 18.25 3.22
CA GLN A 214 6.10 18.72 2.94
C GLN A 214 5.11 17.56 2.85
N PHE A 215 5.50 16.44 2.24
CA PHE A 215 4.67 15.25 2.19
C PHE A 215 4.42 14.67 3.58
N LEU A 216 5.47 14.55 4.41
CA LEU A 216 5.35 14.05 5.79
C LEU A 216 4.45 14.94 6.64
N GLN A 217 4.56 16.26 6.49
CA GLN A 217 3.67 17.20 7.18
C GLN A 217 2.21 17.01 6.74
N LYS A 218 1.96 16.94 5.43
CA LYS A 218 0.61 16.71 4.91
C LYS A 218 0.02 15.37 5.36
N LEU A 219 0.86 14.34 5.46
CA LEU A 219 0.48 13.03 5.98
C LEU A 219 0.11 13.11 7.47
N ALA A 220 0.91 13.84 8.27
CA ALA A 220 0.61 14.09 9.68
C ALA A 220 -0.74 14.81 9.85
N ASP A 221 -0.96 15.91 9.12
CA ASP A 221 -2.20 16.69 9.18
C ASP A 221 -3.43 15.82 8.84
N ALA A 222 -3.32 14.95 7.84
CA ALA A 222 -4.41 14.05 7.44
C ALA A 222 -4.73 12.98 8.51
N LEU A 223 -3.72 12.43 9.18
CA LEU A 223 -3.89 11.50 10.30
C LEU A 223 -4.49 12.20 11.53
N GLU A 224 -4.06 13.43 11.83
CA GLU A 224 -4.56 14.21 12.98
C GLU A 224 -6.01 14.66 12.81
N ALA A 225 -6.37 15.16 11.61
CA ALA A 225 -7.75 15.55 11.31
C ALA A 225 -8.74 14.41 11.58
N THR A 226 -8.30 13.19 11.32
CA THR A 226 -9.08 11.98 11.57
C THR A 226 -9.26 11.71 13.07
N ASN A 227 -8.20 11.83 13.87
CA ASN A 227 -8.25 11.67 15.33
C ASN A 227 -9.14 12.73 16.00
N GLY A 228 -9.02 14.00 15.57
CA GLY A 228 -9.85 15.10 16.08
C GLY A 228 -11.34 14.89 15.77
N THR A 229 -11.65 14.40 14.57
CA THR A 229 -13.03 14.06 14.18
C THR A 229 -13.59 12.91 15.03
N ALA A 230 -12.81 11.84 15.25
CA ALA A 230 -13.21 10.73 16.10
C ALA A 230 -13.46 11.15 17.56
N ALA A 231 -12.61 12.03 18.12
CA ALA A 231 -12.82 12.58 19.45
C ALA A 231 -14.12 13.39 19.54
N ASN A 232 -14.38 14.27 18.58
CA ASN A 232 -15.59 15.10 18.54
C ASN A 232 -16.88 14.26 18.41
N LEU A 233 -16.88 13.20 17.59
CA LEU A 233 -18.00 12.26 17.51
C LEU A 233 -18.24 11.51 18.84
N ARG A 234 -17.17 11.05 19.51
CA ARG A 234 -17.29 10.40 20.83
C ARG A 234 -17.89 11.34 21.89
N PHE A 235 -17.46 12.60 21.91
CA PHE A 235 -18.02 13.63 22.80
C PHE A 235 -19.49 13.94 22.48
N SER A 236 -19.88 13.99 21.21
CA SER A 236 -21.26 14.22 20.79
C SER A 236 -22.20 13.07 21.21
N LEU A 237 -21.78 11.82 20.98
CA LEU A 237 -22.55 10.63 21.35
C LEU A 237 -22.72 10.50 22.86
N THR A 238 -21.68 10.80 23.65
CA THR A 238 -21.79 10.82 25.12
C THR A 238 -22.74 11.92 25.61
N LYS A 239 -22.69 13.12 25.05
CA LYS A 239 -23.66 14.18 25.37
C LYS A 239 -25.09 13.78 25.03
N SER A 240 -25.31 13.14 23.87
CA SER A 240 -26.63 12.69 23.44
C SER A 240 -27.17 11.56 24.34
N LEU A 241 -26.32 10.61 24.74
CA LEU A 241 -26.68 9.54 25.67
C LEU A 241 -26.99 10.07 27.08
N ILE A 242 -26.23 11.05 27.57
CA ILE A 242 -26.50 11.74 28.84
C ILE A 242 -27.84 12.48 28.78
N LEU A 243 -28.14 13.18 27.69
CA LEU A 243 -29.40 13.88 27.50
C LEU A 243 -30.58 12.90 27.42
N PHE A 244 -30.40 11.75 26.75
CA PHE A 244 -31.41 10.68 26.70
C PHE A 244 -31.67 10.07 28.08
N CYS A 245 -30.62 9.79 28.87
CA CYS A 245 -30.77 9.33 30.26
C CYS A 245 -31.49 10.37 31.13
N LEU A 246 -31.14 11.65 31.03
CA LEU A 246 -31.78 12.72 31.81
C LEU A 246 -33.26 12.89 31.44
N LEU A 247 -33.63 12.80 30.15
CA LEU A 247 -35.01 12.80 29.69
C LEU A 247 -35.78 11.55 30.16
N TYR A 248 -35.13 10.37 30.14
CA TYR A 248 -35.75 9.14 30.62
C TYR A 248 -36.05 9.20 32.14
N PHE A 249 -35.18 9.83 32.94
CA PHE A 249 -35.40 9.99 34.38
C PHE A 249 -36.40 11.10 34.73
N THR A 250 -36.51 12.18 33.96
CA THR A 250 -37.52 13.22 34.21
C THR A 250 -38.94 12.74 33.86
N PHE A 251 -39.11 11.90 32.83
CA PHE A 251 -40.43 11.33 32.49
C PHE A 251 -40.91 10.23 33.44
N ARG A 252 -40.01 9.55 34.15
CA ARG A 252 -40.37 8.47 35.09
C ARG A 252 -40.91 8.98 36.44
N HIS A 253 -40.87 10.29 36.69
CA HIS A 253 -41.46 10.94 37.86
C HIS A 253 -42.76 11.70 37.57
N LEU A 254 -43.27 11.62 36.33
CA LEU A 254 -44.49 12.30 35.88
C LEU A 254 -45.70 11.35 35.67
N PHE A 255 -45.58 10.07 36.06
CA PHE A 255 -46.65 9.08 36.07
C PHE A 255 -46.62 8.27 37.37
#